data_AF-A0A7J6IGN3-F1
#
_entry.id   AF-A0A7J6IGN3-F1
#
_cell.length_a   1.000
_cell.length_b   1.000
_cell.length_c   1.000
_cell.angle_alpha   90.00
_cell.angle_beta   90.00
_cell.angle_gamma   90.00
#
_symmetry.space_group_name_H-M   'P 1'
#
loop_
_entity.id
_entity.type
_entity.pdbx_description
1 polymer ?
#
loop_
_entity_poly.entity_id
_entity_poly.type
_entity_poly.pdbx_seq_one_letter_code
_entity_poly.pdbx_strand_id
1 'polypeptide(L)'
;MAERDTRPEGLAPATTVAPPDLKIKPPNPLALAQKVDMEAKMREGTKWNTKNLGPRLGVDFFSAACAGTLVAPLVSIIDRSIMENASGRRSLGDCVKSCLRELLLRPHHVVFSKPFALIFALYGGTYLTANTLDTAVATAQNKPASHVTAGTAKFAASSTANIGICMYKDQVFVRMFGPPGATPRPVPMLSYALFGLRDCLTIFASFNVPPRMGPWLNERMGEEVAKKVSGLTVMQFAAPAMVQFVSTPLHLLGLDIYNRPSAPAALVTWKDRWQVVAKNWGISTMARICRIIPAYGVGGVVNRKVRGSLMEKLS
;
A
#
# COMPACT_ATOMS: atom_id res chain seq x y z
N MET A 1 29.50 -38.50 -81.52
CA MET A 1 29.78 -39.42 -80.41
C MET A 1 28.75 -39.10 -79.32
N ALA A 2 27.55 -39.68 -79.35
CA ALA A 2 27.18 -41.07 -79.01
C ALA A 2 27.31 -41.37 -77.52
N GLU A 3 26.20 -41.31 -76.78
CA GLU A 3 25.80 -42.15 -75.62
C GLU A 3 24.39 -41.67 -75.20
N ARG A 4 23.27 -42.40 -75.36
CA ARG A 4 22.84 -43.66 -74.70
C ARG A 4 23.09 -43.61 -73.19
N ASP A 5 22.20 -43.92 -72.27
CA ASP A 5 20.87 -44.52 -72.23
C ASP A 5 20.45 -44.49 -70.74
N THR A 6 19.31 -45.08 -70.39
CA THR A 6 18.86 -45.54 -69.06
C THR A 6 17.76 -44.71 -68.36
N ARG A 7 16.52 -45.10 -68.68
CA ARG A 7 15.40 -45.18 -67.72
C ARG A 7 15.65 -46.29 -66.69
N PRO A 8 14.97 -46.23 -65.54
CA PRO A 8 13.86 -47.16 -65.26
C PRO A 8 12.64 -46.38 -64.72
N GLU A 9 11.44 -46.45 -65.30
CA GLU A 9 10.40 -47.48 -65.16
C GLU A 9 10.05 -47.87 -63.71
N GLY A 10 8.92 -47.33 -63.22
CA GLY A 10 8.00 -48.03 -62.31
C GLY A 10 7.75 -47.39 -60.94
N LEU A 11 6.60 -46.71 -60.76
CA LEU A 11 5.60 -47.02 -59.70
C LEU A 11 4.35 -46.09 -59.75
N ALA A 12 3.19 -46.70 -60.02
CA ALA A 12 1.79 -46.44 -59.58
C ALA A 12 1.14 -45.01 -59.63
N PRO A 13 -0.18 -44.93 -59.91
CA PRO A 13 -0.89 -43.68 -60.19
C PRO A 13 -1.20 -42.83 -58.95
N ALA A 14 -1.16 -41.51 -59.13
CA ALA A 14 -1.48 -40.50 -58.13
C ALA A 14 -2.94 -40.59 -57.65
N THR A 15 -3.16 -40.86 -56.37
CA THR A 15 -4.44 -40.65 -55.69
C THR A 15 -4.53 -39.18 -55.27
N THR A 16 -5.43 -38.44 -55.89
CA THR A 16 -5.74 -37.04 -55.61
C THR A 16 -6.43 -36.90 -54.25
N VAL A 17 -5.68 -36.50 -53.23
CA VAL A 17 -6.27 -36.03 -51.95
C VAL A 17 -6.62 -34.56 -52.12
N ALA A 18 -7.92 -34.23 -52.18
CA ALA A 18 -8.39 -32.85 -52.21
C ALA A 18 -8.04 -32.13 -50.87
N PRO A 19 -7.63 -30.85 -50.91
CA PRO A 19 -7.27 -30.10 -49.69
C PRO A 19 -8.52 -29.81 -48.83
N PRO A 20 -8.39 -29.80 -47.49
CA PRO A 20 -9.51 -29.56 -46.59
C PRO A 20 -10.03 -28.12 -46.71
N ASP A 21 -11.36 -28.04 -46.85
CA ASP A 21 -12.15 -26.83 -47.05
C ASP A 21 -12.15 -25.96 -45.77
N LEU A 22 -11.22 -25.01 -45.68
CA LEU A 22 -11.07 -24.08 -44.56
C LEU A 22 -12.17 -23.01 -44.62
N LYS A 23 -13.35 -23.34 -44.12
CA LYS A 23 -14.45 -22.38 -43.89
C LYS A 23 -14.05 -21.38 -42.80
N ILE A 24 -13.45 -20.27 -43.21
CA ILE A 24 -13.17 -19.12 -42.33
C ILE A 24 -14.51 -18.53 -41.89
N LYS A 25 -14.88 -18.76 -40.63
CA LYS A 25 -16.06 -18.16 -40.00
C LYS A 25 -15.86 -16.64 -39.96
N PRO A 26 -16.80 -15.83 -40.47
CA PRO A 26 -16.66 -14.38 -40.43
C PRO A 26 -16.58 -13.91 -38.96
N PRO A 27 -15.74 -12.89 -38.65
CA PRO A 27 -15.57 -12.39 -37.30
C PRO A 27 -16.90 -11.90 -36.73
N ASN A 28 -17.16 -12.23 -35.47
CA ASN A 28 -18.39 -11.88 -34.77
C ASN A 28 -18.58 -10.34 -34.81
N PRO A 29 -19.70 -9.81 -35.34
CA PRO A 29 -19.93 -8.37 -35.46
C PRO A 29 -19.86 -7.63 -34.11
N LEU A 30 -20.17 -8.30 -33.00
CA LEU A 30 -19.97 -7.76 -31.65
C LEU A 30 -18.50 -7.54 -31.29
N ALA A 31 -17.61 -8.44 -31.69
CA ALA A 31 -16.17 -8.30 -31.44
C ALA A 31 -15.57 -7.19 -32.33
N LEU A 32 -16.11 -7.03 -33.55
CA LEU A 32 -15.72 -5.94 -34.44
C LEU A 32 -16.19 -4.59 -33.89
N ALA A 33 -17.44 -4.50 -33.42
CA ALA A 33 -17.99 -3.31 -32.78
C ALA A 33 -17.20 -2.94 -31.51
N GLN A 34 -16.88 -3.92 -30.66
CA GLN A 34 -16.02 -3.71 -29.48
C GLN A 34 -14.62 -3.22 -29.85
N LYS A 35 -14.03 -3.75 -30.92
CA LYS A 35 -12.72 -3.32 -31.42
C LYS A 35 -12.77 -1.90 -31.97
N VAL A 36 -13.82 -1.55 -32.72
CA VAL A 36 -14.04 -0.19 -33.24
C VAL A 36 -14.29 0.80 -32.11
N ASP A 37 -15.06 0.44 -31.08
CA ASP A 37 -15.24 1.26 -29.88
C ASP A 37 -13.93 1.45 -29.09
N MET A 38 -13.11 0.40 -29.01
CA MET A 38 -11.80 0.48 -28.35
C MET A 38 -10.84 1.36 -29.14
N GLU A 39 -10.81 1.21 -30.46
CA GLU A 39 -10.00 2.03 -31.37
C GLU A 39 -10.50 3.49 -31.42
N ALA A 40 -11.82 3.72 -31.33
CA ALA A 40 -12.40 5.06 -31.22
C ALA A 40 -12.04 5.72 -29.89
N LYS A 41 -12.10 5.00 -28.76
CA LYS A 41 -11.62 5.47 -27.45
C LYS A 41 -10.10 5.71 -27.41
N MET A 42 -9.32 4.99 -28.23
CA MET A 42 -7.88 5.25 -28.38
C MET A 42 -7.59 6.44 -29.32
N ARG A 43 -8.49 6.75 -30.26
CA ARG A 43 -8.37 7.86 -31.23
C ARG A 43 -8.90 9.19 -30.71
N GLU A 44 -9.79 9.20 -29.73
CA GLU A 44 -10.03 10.38 -28.90
C GLU A 44 -8.77 10.64 -28.06
N GLY A 45 -7.85 11.45 -28.60
CA GLY A 45 -6.67 11.90 -27.88
C GLY A 45 -7.09 12.40 -26.50
N THR A 46 -6.68 11.69 -25.45
CA THR A 46 -7.14 11.98 -24.10
C THR A 46 -6.73 13.41 -23.79
N LYS A 47 -7.69 14.32 -23.64
CA LYS A 47 -7.38 15.73 -23.38
C LYS A 47 -6.89 15.84 -21.94
N TRP A 48 -5.60 16.13 -21.74
CA TRP A 48 -5.05 16.23 -20.38
C TRP A 48 -5.59 17.46 -19.66
N ASN A 49 -6.05 17.28 -18.42
CA ASN A 49 -6.50 18.37 -17.55
C ASN A 49 -5.32 18.91 -16.73
N THR A 50 -4.53 19.79 -17.35
CA THR A 50 -3.37 20.45 -16.73
C THR A 50 -3.72 21.76 -16.00
N LYS A 51 -5.01 22.14 -15.96
CA LYS A 51 -5.47 23.35 -15.26
C LYS A 51 -5.05 23.30 -13.79
N ASN A 52 -4.38 24.33 -13.29
CA ASN A 52 -3.94 24.45 -11.90
C ASN A 52 -3.07 23.29 -11.40
N LEU A 53 -2.29 22.62 -12.27
CA LEU A 53 -1.52 21.44 -11.87
C LEU A 53 -0.51 21.72 -10.74
N GLY A 54 0.23 22.83 -10.80
CA GLY A 54 1.15 23.24 -9.72
C GLY A 54 0.44 23.41 -8.37
N PRO A 55 -0.63 24.24 -8.29
CA PRO A 55 -1.45 24.34 -7.10
C PRO A 55 -2.04 23.00 -6.61
N ARG A 56 -2.47 22.10 -7.51
CA ARG A 56 -2.96 20.76 -7.15
C ARG A 56 -1.88 19.94 -6.46
N LEU A 57 -0.66 19.92 -7.00
CA LEU A 57 0.48 19.25 -6.36
C LEU A 57 0.85 19.91 -5.02
N GLY A 58 0.73 21.23 -4.91
CA GLY A 58 0.90 21.95 -3.64
C GLY A 58 -0.14 21.53 -2.59
N VAL A 59 -1.39 21.33 -2.99
CA VAL A 59 -2.44 20.78 -2.12
C VAL A 59 -2.16 19.34 -1.72
N ASP A 60 -1.67 18.51 -2.65
CA ASP A 60 -1.27 17.13 -2.36
C ASP A 60 -0.15 17.07 -1.31
N PHE A 61 0.86 17.95 -1.43
CA PHE A 61 1.93 18.10 -0.45
C PHE A 61 1.41 18.62 0.89
N PHE A 62 0.62 19.70 0.88
CA PHE A 62 0.14 20.32 2.12
C PHE A 62 -0.77 19.39 2.91
N SER A 63 -1.71 18.72 2.24
CA SER A 63 -2.61 17.75 2.90
C SER A 63 -1.86 16.56 3.49
N ALA A 64 -0.86 16.04 2.76
CA ALA A 64 0.01 14.97 3.24
C ALA A 64 0.89 15.42 4.42
N ALA A 65 1.42 16.65 4.38
CA ALA A 65 2.20 17.23 5.46
C ALA A 65 1.35 17.45 6.72
N CYS A 66 0.13 17.97 6.59
CA CYS A 66 -0.82 18.10 7.70
C CYS A 66 -1.11 16.75 8.37
N ALA A 67 -1.38 15.71 7.56
CA ALA A 67 -1.61 14.37 8.07
C ALA A 67 -0.35 13.80 8.75
N GLY A 68 0.81 13.93 8.13
CA GLY A 68 2.09 13.47 8.69
C GLY A 68 2.43 14.14 10.02
N THR A 69 2.29 15.46 10.12
CA THR A 69 2.55 16.23 11.35
C THR A 69 1.60 15.86 12.48
N LEU A 70 0.33 15.56 12.17
CA LEU A 70 -0.65 15.14 13.16
C LEU A 70 -0.42 13.70 13.64
N VAL A 71 -0.06 12.81 12.72
CA VAL A 71 0.14 11.37 12.99
C VAL A 71 1.44 11.11 13.74
N ALA A 72 2.52 11.83 13.39
CA ALA A 72 3.85 11.58 13.93
C ALA A 72 3.95 11.59 15.46
N PRO A 73 3.41 12.59 16.21
CA PRO A 73 3.46 12.58 17.65
C PRO A 73 2.59 11.47 18.25
N LEU A 74 1.41 11.20 17.69
CA LEU A 74 0.50 10.15 18.16
C LEU A 74 1.16 8.77 18.09
N VAL A 75 1.75 8.45 16.94
CA VAL A 75 2.45 7.17 16.74
C VAL A 75 3.68 7.08 17.63
N SER A 76 4.45 8.17 17.77
CA SER A 76 5.64 8.19 18.63
C SER A 76 5.32 7.94 20.10
N ILE A 77 4.24 8.55 20.62
CA ILE A 77 3.77 8.34 22.00
C ILE A 77 3.40 6.88 22.21
N ILE A 78 2.68 6.28 21.26
CA ILE A 78 2.25 4.88 21.35
C ILE A 78 3.45 3.94 21.30
N ASP A 79 4.35 4.12 20.33
CA ASP A 79 5.56 3.30 20.17
C ASP A 79 6.42 3.36 21.45
N ARG A 80 6.62 4.56 22.02
CA ARG A 80 7.38 4.74 23.27
C ARG A 80 6.67 4.10 24.47
N SER A 81 5.36 4.26 24.59
CA SER A 81 4.59 3.72 25.71
C SER A 81 4.57 2.19 25.71
N ILE A 82 4.43 1.57 24.53
CA ILE A 82 4.49 0.10 24.40
C ILE A 82 5.88 -0.41 24.76
N MET A 83 6.95 0.27 24.30
CA MET A 83 8.33 -0.12 24.59
C MET A 83 8.67 0.02 26.09
N GLU A 84 8.32 1.13 26.72
CA GLU A 84 8.58 1.36 28.15
C GLU A 84 7.80 0.39 29.03
N ASN A 85 6.55 0.06 28.66
CA ASN A 85 5.73 -0.93 29.36
C ASN A 85 6.29 -2.35 29.20
N ALA A 86 6.70 -2.74 27.98
CA ALA A 86 7.28 -4.06 27.73
C ALA A 86 8.64 -4.27 28.43
N SER A 87 9.39 -3.19 28.66
CA SER A 87 10.65 -3.22 29.42
C SER A 87 10.48 -3.15 30.94
N GLY A 88 9.24 -3.04 31.44
CA GLY A 88 8.95 -2.93 32.88
C GLY A 88 9.44 -1.63 33.52
N ARG A 89 9.87 -0.64 32.72
CA ARG A 89 10.45 0.62 33.23
C ARG A 89 9.38 1.54 33.81
N ARG A 90 8.20 1.63 33.18
CA ARG A 90 7.09 2.51 33.55
C ARG A 90 5.75 1.95 33.10
N SER A 91 4.67 2.39 33.77
CA SER A 91 3.30 2.11 33.34
C SER A 91 2.96 2.84 32.03
N LEU A 92 2.05 2.28 31.23
CA LEU A 92 1.56 2.92 29.99
C LEU A 92 1.04 4.34 30.24
N GLY A 93 0.25 4.53 31.30
CA GLY A 93 -0.38 5.82 31.61
C GLY A 93 0.63 6.91 31.96
N ASP A 94 1.63 6.58 32.77
CA ASP A 94 2.68 7.54 33.17
C ASP A 94 3.57 7.94 31.99
N CYS A 95 3.88 6.98 31.11
CA CYS A 95 4.61 7.25 29.88
C CYS A 95 3.82 8.17 28.93
N VAL A 96 2.53 7.88 28.69
CA VAL A 96 1.67 8.73 27.87
C VAL A 96 1.58 10.14 28.44
N LYS A 97 1.35 10.27 29.76
CA LYS A 97 1.29 11.58 30.43
C LYS A 97 2.59 12.36 30.29
N SER A 98 3.74 11.69 30.46
CA SER A 98 5.05 12.31 30.27
C SER A 98 5.27 12.77 28.84
N CYS A 99 4.91 11.94 27.85
CA CYS A 99 5.11 12.30 26.43
C CYS A 99 4.16 13.41 26.00
N LEU A 100 2.91 13.43 26.49
CA LEU A 100 1.97 14.53 26.26
C LEU A 100 2.49 15.83 26.90
N ARG A 101 3.03 15.75 28.11
CA ARG A 101 3.66 16.90 28.77
C ARG A 101 4.86 17.42 27.97
N GLU A 102 5.69 16.53 27.45
CA GLU A 102 6.84 16.88 26.60
C GLU A 102 6.40 17.53 25.28
N LEU A 103 5.36 16.98 24.64
CA LEU A 103 4.75 17.54 23.42
C LEU A 103 4.17 18.94 23.66
N LEU A 104 3.50 19.17 24.80
CA LEU A 104 2.87 20.44 25.12
C LEU A 104 3.86 21.50 25.61
N LEU A 105 4.80 21.12 26.48
CA LEU A 105 5.74 22.08 27.10
C LEU A 105 6.98 22.33 26.24
N ARG A 106 7.36 21.40 25.36
CA ARG A 106 8.55 21.48 24.51
C ARG A 106 8.33 20.89 23.11
N PRO A 107 7.36 21.42 22.33
CA PRO A 107 7.02 20.88 21.01
C PRO A 107 8.20 20.88 20.03
N HIS A 108 9.10 21.85 20.12
CA HIS A 108 10.30 21.94 19.27
C HIS A 108 11.22 20.73 19.43
N HIS A 109 11.42 20.22 20.65
CA HIS A 109 12.22 19.02 20.87
C HIS A 109 11.62 17.78 20.20
N VAL A 110 10.28 17.68 20.17
CA VAL A 110 9.59 16.55 19.53
C VAL A 110 9.60 16.69 18.01
N VAL A 111 9.26 17.87 17.47
CA VAL A 111 9.16 18.13 16.03
C VAL A 111 10.52 18.08 15.34
N PHE A 112 11.57 18.62 15.96
CA PHE A 112 12.94 18.56 15.40
C PHE A 112 13.68 17.26 15.74
N SER A 113 13.00 16.28 16.34
CA SER A 113 13.62 14.98 16.61
C SER A 113 13.73 14.14 15.33
N LYS A 114 14.83 13.39 15.19
CA LYS A 114 15.02 12.46 14.06
C LYS A 114 13.91 11.39 13.97
N PRO A 115 13.40 10.80 15.07
CA PRO A 115 12.26 9.87 15.02
C PRO A 115 10.99 10.50 14.45
N PHE A 116 10.70 11.75 14.81
CA PHE A 116 9.57 12.48 14.24
C PHE A 116 9.73 12.66 12.73
N ALA A 117 10.90 13.13 12.27
CA ALA A 117 11.17 13.33 10.84
C ALA A 117 11.00 12.03 10.03
N LEU A 118 11.41 10.90 10.60
CA LEU A 118 11.28 9.58 9.97
C LEU A 118 9.84 9.07 9.91
N ILE A 119 9.04 9.30 10.96
CA ILE A 119 7.62 8.94 10.99
C ILE A 119 6.83 9.87 10.06
N PHE A 120 7.16 11.17 10.06
CA PHE A 120 6.62 12.15 9.13
C PHE A 120 6.93 11.76 7.68
N ALA A 121 8.17 11.40 7.36
CA ALA A 121 8.55 10.94 6.03
C ALA A 121 7.77 9.68 5.62
N LEU A 122 7.61 8.71 6.52
CA LEU A 122 6.87 7.48 6.24
C LEU A 122 5.40 7.75 5.91
N TYR A 123 4.67 8.37 6.84
CA TYR A 123 3.23 8.57 6.66
C TYR A 123 2.93 9.71 5.68
N GLY A 124 3.61 10.85 5.81
CA GLY A 124 3.51 11.97 4.89
C GLY A 124 3.90 11.58 3.46
N GLY A 125 4.98 10.84 3.28
CA GLY A 125 5.38 10.34 1.96
C GLY A 125 4.36 9.37 1.35
N THR A 126 3.80 8.46 2.15
CA THR A 126 2.74 7.55 1.68
C THR A 126 1.49 8.32 1.24
N TYR A 127 1.05 9.31 2.02
CA TYR A 127 -0.08 10.17 1.66
C TYR A 127 0.21 11.00 0.42
N LEU A 128 1.41 11.58 0.33
CA LEU A 128 1.83 12.37 -0.82
C LEU A 128 1.80 11.52 -2.09
N THR A 129 2.36 10.31 -2.08
CA THR A 129 2.30 9.42 -3.24
C THR A 129 0.86 9.08 -3.63
N ALA A 130 0.00 8.77 -2.66
CA ALA A 130 -1.41 8.48 -2.91
C ALA A 130 -2.14 9.69 -3.53
N ASN A 131 -1.88 10.90 -3.01
CA ASN A 131 -2.48 12.15 -3.46
C ASN A 131 -1.99 12.56 -4.85
N THR A 132 -0.67 12.53 -5.08
CA THR A 132 -0.05 12.83 -6.39
C THR A 132 -0.56 11.89 -7.47
N LEU A 133 -0.75 10.60 -7.15
CA LEU A 133 -1.34 9.67 -8.11
C LEU A 133 -2.80 10.01 -8.43
N ASP A 134 -3.61 10.38 -7.43
CA ASP A 134 -4.98 10.83 -7.67
C ASP A 134 -5.00 12.03 -8.62
N THR A 135 -4.09 12.99 -8.42
CA THR A 135 -3.93 14.17 -9.29
C THR A 135 -3.44 13.80 -10.69
N ALA A 136 -2.46 12.89 -10.82
CA ALA A 136 -1.94 12.43 -12.10
C ALA A 136 -3.01 11.70 -12.92
N VAL A 137 -3.78 10.81 -12.28
CA VAL A 137 -4.91 10.11 -12.93
C VAL A 137 -6.01 11.09 -13.30
N ALA A 138 -6.33 12.07 -12.44
CA ALA A 138 -7.31 13.10 -12.76
C ALA A 138 -6.89 13.96 -13.96
N THR A 139 -5.60 14.31 -14.04
CA THR A 139 -5.02 15.03 -15.19
C THR A 139 -5.04 14.18 -16.45
N ALA A 140 -4.62 12.92 -16.39
CA ALA A 140 -4.54 12.05 -17.55
C ALA A 140 -5.93 11.66 -18.10
N GLN A 141 -6.93 11.47 -17.23
CA GLN A 141 -8.29 11.03 -17.61
C GLN A 141 -9.29 12.18 -17.77
N ASN A 142 -8.83 13.43 -17.78
CA ASN A 142 -9.69 14.63 -17.84
C ASN A 142 -10.78 14.67 -16.76
N LYS A 143 -10.48 14.19 -15.55
CA LYS A 143 -11.41 14.17 -14.43
C LYS A 143 -11.27 15.42 -13.56
N PRO A 144 -12.27 15.76 -12.73
CA PRO A 144 -12.17 16.88 -11.79
C PRO A 144 -11.05 16.68 -10.77
N ALA A 145 -10.50 17.79 -10.26
CA ALA A 145 -9.38 17.80 -9.31
C ALA A 145 -9.68 17.05 -8.00
N SER A 146 -10.95 16.96 -7.63
CA SER A 146 -11.43 16.23 -6.46
C SER A 146 -11.50 14.72 -6.65
N HIS A 147 -11.25 14.19 -7.86
CA HIS A 147 -11.31 12.76 -8.13
C HIS A 147 -10.31 11.99 -7.27
N VAL A 148 -10.83 10.98 -6.57
CA VAL A 148 -10.04 10.04 -5.77
C VAL A 148 -10.07 8.70 -6.48
N THR A 149 -8.91 8.23 -6.90
CA THR A 149 -8.80 6.93 -7.57
C THR A 149 -8.83 5.82 -6.51
N ALA A 150 -9.52 4.73 -6.83
CA ALA A 150 -9.47 3.50 -6.06
C ALA A 150 -9.09 2.38 -7.05
N GLY A 151 -7.89 1.81 -6.97
CA GLY A 151 -7.42 0.87 -7.98
C GLY A 151 -5.99 0.38 -7.77
N THR A 152 -5.58 -0.55 -8.64
CA THR A 152 -4.28 -1.21 -8.63
C THR A 152 -3.12 -0.22 -8.72
N ALA A 153 -3.25 0.86 -9.50
CA ALA A 153 -2.23 1.90 -9.60
C ALA A 153 -1.98 2.60 -8.25
N LYS A 154 -3.04 2.96 -7.52
CA LYS A 154 -2.93 3.60 -6.19
C LYS A 154 -2.34 2.67 -5.16
N PHE A 155 -2.80 1.42 -5.20
CA PHE A 155 -2.24 0.37 -4.38
C PHE A 155 -0.74 0.18 -4.65
N ALA A 156 -0.33 0.01 -5.91
CA ALA A 156 1.05 -0.22 -6.28
C ALA A 156 1.95 0.97 -5.91
N ALA A 157 1.58 2.19 -6.31
CA ALA A 157 2.36 3.39 -6.01
C ALA A 157 2.51 3.62 -4.49
N SER A 158 1.40 3.56 -3.75
CA SER A 158 1.43 3.81 -2.31
C SER A 158 2.16 2.69 -1.56
N SER A 159 2.05 1.43 -2.00
CA SER A 159 2.76 0.30 -1.38
C SER A 159 4.26 0.37 -1.65
N THR A 160 4.67 0.66 -2.89
CA THR A 160 6.09 0.85 -3.24
C THR A 160 6.71 1.99 -2.43
N ALA A 161 6.00 3.13 -2.33
CA ALA A 161 6.47 4.24 -1.50
C ALA A 161 6.55 3.85 -0.02
N ASN A 162 5.53 3.18 0.52
CA ASN A 162 5.51 2.77 1.92
C ASN A 162 6.65 1.80 2.24
N ILE A 163 6.84 0.76 1.43
CA ILE A 163 7.92 -0.23 1.59
C ILE A 163 9.28 0.45 1.45
N GLY A 164 9.48 1.27 0.41
CA GLY A 164 10.75 1.96 0.16
C GLY A 164 11.14 2.91 1.30
N ILE A 165 10.21 3.73 1.77
CA ILE A 165 10.47 4.65 2.89
C ILE A 165 10.67 3.87 4.20
N CYS A 166 9.93 2.78 4.41
CA CYS A 166 10.10 1.93 5.58
C CYS A 166 11.51 1.31 5.62
N MET A 167 11.99 0.79 4.49
CA MET A 167 13.35 0.26 4.35
C MET A 167 14.41 1.33 4.61
N TYR A 168 14.26 2.51 4.03
CA TYR A 168 15.18 3.63 4.25
C TYR A 168 15.22 4.02 5.74
N LYS A 169 14.05 4.17 6.36
CA LYS A 169 13.90 4.47 7.78
C LYS A 169 14.61 3.42 8.64
N ASP A 170 14.40 2.12 8.39
CA ASP A 170 15.03 1.05 9.17
C ASP A 170 16.57 1.08 9.04
N GLN A 171 17.11 1.31 7.84
CA GLN A 171 18.55 1.47 7.63
C GLN A 171 19.14 2.65 8.40
N VAL A 172 18.44 3.78 8.39
CA VAL A 172 18.86 4.99 9.12
C VAL A 172 18.82 4.75 10.63
N PHE A 173 17.80 4.06 11.16
CA PHE A 173 17.72 3.69 12.58
C PHE A 173 18.89 2.81 13.02
N VAL A 174 19.22 1.78 12.25
CA VAL A 174 20.36 0.90 12.58
C VAL A 174 21.67 1.67 12.54
N ARG A 175 21.86 2.57 11.58
CA ARG A 175 23.07 3.42 11.52
C ARG A 175 23.17 4.41 12.68
N MET A 176 22.05 4.87 13.22
CA MET A 176 22.02 5.86 14.30
C MET A 176 22.11 5.24 15.70
N PHE A 177 21.49 4.08 15.91
CA PHE A 177 21.37 3.45 17.24
C PHE A 177 22.08 2.10 17.35
N GLY A 178 22.65 1.59 16.24
CA GLY A 178 23.49 0.41 16.26
C GLY A 178 24.87 0.70 16.87
N PRO A 179 25.59 -0.33 17.33
CA PRO A 179 26.98 -0.19 17.75
C PRO A 179 27.85 0.49 16.68
N PRO A 180 28.91 1.23 17.04
CA PRO A 180 29.81 1.86 16.06
C PRO A 180 30.33 0.82 15.05
N GLY A 181 30.09 1.05 13.76
CA GLY A 181 30.48 0.12 12.68
C GLY A 181 29.51 -1.03 12.41
N ALA A 182 28.36 -1.11 13.09
CA ALA A 182 27.35 -2.13 12.82
C ALA A 182 26.74 -1.94 11.42
N THR A 183 27.03 -2.87 10.52
CA THR A 183 26.34 -2.97 9.22
C THR A 183 24.96 -3.59 9.44
N PRO A 184 23.90 -3.09 8.77
CA PRO A 184 22.59 -3.72 8.86
C PRO A 184 22.68 -5.18 8.47
N ARG A 185 22.29 -6.09 9.38
CA ARG A 185 22.27 -7.51 9.09
C ARG A 185 21.40 -7.74 7.84
N PRO A 186 21.87 -8.53 6.85
CA PRO A 186 21.07 -8.84 5.69
C PRO A 186 19.80 -9.57 6.14
N VAL A 187 18.65 -8.95 5.87
CA VAL A 187 17.35 -9.53 6.16
C VAL A 187 17.10 -10.64 5.12
N PRO A 188 16.69 -11.86 5.53
CA PRO A 188 16.37 -12.93 4.59
C PRO A 188 15.28 -12.49 3.60
N MET A 189 15.38 -12.95 2.34
CA MET A 189 14.39 -12.62 1.30
C MET A 189 12.96 -12.94 1.72
N LEU A 190 12.75 -14.01 2.48
CA LEU A 190 11.44 -14.39 2.99
C LEU A 190 10.91 -13.41 4.05
N SER A 191 11.76 -12.91 4.95
CA SER A 191 11.37 -11.85 5.89
C SER A 191 11.02 -10.56 5.17
N TYR A 192 11.78 -10.18 4.12
CA TYR A 192 11.44 -9.05 3.26
C TYR A 192 10.09 -9.23 2.58
N ALA A 193 9.83 -10.41 1.99
CA ALA A 193 8.56 -10.70 1.33
C ALA A 193 7.38 -10.64 2.32
N LEU A 194 7.54 -11.17 3.52
CA LEU A 194 6.50 -11.15 4.56
C LEU A 194 6.22 -9.73 5.08
N PHE A 195 7.26 -8.92 5.29
CA PHE A 195 7.09 -7.52 5.68
C PHE A 195 6.46 -6.69 4.55
N GLY A 196 6.92 -6.88 3.31
CA GLY A 196 6.35 -6.22 2.13
C GLY A 196 4.88 -6.59 1.92
N LEU A 197 4.54 -7.89 2.01
CA LEU A 197 3.15 -8.36 1.90
C LEU A 197 2.27 -7.75 3.00
N ARG A 198 2.78 -7.69 4.24
CA ARG A 198 2.09 -7.05 5.36
C ARG A 198 1.84 -5.56 5.12
N ASP A 199 2.82 -4.84 4.57
CA ASP A 199 2.71 -3.41 4.26
C ASP A 199 1.70 -3.19 3.15
N CYS A 200 1.77 -3.98 2.07
CA CYS A 200 0.78 -4.03 1.00
C CYS A 200 -0.64 -4.23 1.54
N LEU A 201 -0.88 -5.25 2.36
CA LEU A 201 -2.20 -5.50 2.95
C LEU A 201 -2.72 -4.28 3.75
N THR A 202 -1.84 -3.65 4.52
CA THR A 202 -2.18 -2.47 5.33
C THR A 202 -2.52 -1.27 4.45
N ILE A 203 -1.72 -1.00 3.42
CA ILE A 203 -1.94 0.11 2.47
C ILE A 203 -3.20 -0.12 1.64
N PHE A 204 -3.41 -1.35 1.16
CA PHE A 204 -4.62 -1.74 0.45
C PHE A 204 -5.86 -1.46 1.30
N ALA A 205 -5.89 -1.97 2.53
CA ALA A 205 -7.00 -1.76 3.45
C ALA A 205 -7.20 -0.29 3.80
N SER A 206 -6.14 0.51 3.86
CA SER A 206 -6.23 1.93 4.28
C SER A 206 -6.71 2.87 3.17
N PHE A 207 -6.35 2.59 1.91
CA PHE A 207 -6.62 3.51 0.80
C PHE A 207 -7.65 3.01 -0.22
N ASN A 208 -7.86 1.69 -0.32
CA ASN A 208 -8.76 1.11 -1.33
C ASN A 208 -10.10 0.65 -0.76
N VAL A 209 -10.13 0.19 0.49
CA VAL A 209 -11.35 -0.32 1.13
C VAL A 209 -12.31 0.81 1.52
N PRO A 210 -11.90 1.93 2.16
CA PRO A 210 -12.81 2.98 2.56
C PRO A 210 -13.61 3.61 1.42
N PRO A 211 -13.03 4.02 0.27
CA PRO A 211 -13.82 4.60 -0.81
C PRO A 211 -14.78 3.59 -1.48
N ARG A 212 -14.50 2.28 -1.41
CA ARG A 212 -15.36 1.24 -1.99
C ARG A 212 -16.48 0.82 -1.07
N MET A 213 -16.17 0.57 0.21
CA MET A 213 -17.13 0.03 1.18
C MET A 213 -17.83 1.11 2.01
N GLY A 214 -17.29 2.34 2.01
CA GLY A 214 -17.88 3.48 2.73
C GLY A 214 -19.31 3.81 2.28
N PRO A 215 -19.61 3.93 0.97
CA PRO A 215 -20.96 4.17 0.47
C PRO A 215 -21.92 3.01 0.81
N TRP A 216 -21.47 1.77 0.60
CA TRP A 216 -22.25 0.56 0.94
C TRP A 216 -22.60 0.50 2.44
N LEU A 217 -21.66 0.88 3.31
CA LEU A 217 -21.93 0.95 4.74
C LEU A 217 -22.92 2.08 5.06
N ASN A 218 -22.79 3.22 4.40
CA ASN A 218 -23.66 4.37 4.60
C ASN A 218 -25.13 4.07 4.28
N GLU A 219 -25.39 3.26 3.25
CA GLU A 219 -26.74 2.80 2.87
C GLU A 219 -27.36 1.81 3.88
N ARG A 220 -26.52 1.13 4.68
CA ARG A 220 -26.95 0.13 5.66
C ARG A 220 -26.95 0.63 7.10
N MET A 221 -26.44 1.84 7.34
CA MET A 221 -26.48 2.47 8.66
C MET A 221 -27.86 3.11 8.87
N GLY A 222 -28.42 2.94 10.07
CA GLY A 222 -29.63 3.66 10.46
C GLY A 222 -29.43 5.18 10.41
N GLU A 223 -30.51 5.92 10.13
CA GLU A 223 -30.46 7.39 9.93
C GLU A 223 -29.75 8.14 11.06
N GLU A 224 -29.94 7.70 12.30
CA GLU A 224 -29.32 8.31 13.49
C GLU A 224 -27.79 8.16 13.54
N VAL A 225 -27.25 7.07 13.02
CA VAL A 225 -25.79 6.86 12.95
C VAL A 225 -25.22 7.59 11.74
N ALA A 226 -25.91 7.55 10.60
CA ALA A 226 -25.51 8.25 9.38
C ALA A 226 -25.44 9.78 9.56
N LYS A 227 -26.29 10.37 10.41
CA LYS A 227 -26.23 11.79 10.80
C LYS A 227 -24.96 12.15 11.58
N LYS A 228 -24.37 11.21 12.34
CA LYS A 228 -23.23 11.47 13.23
C LYS A 228 -21.88 11.07 12.63
N VAL A 229 -21.84 9.97 11.87
CA VAL A 229 -20.60 9.44 11.29
C VAL A 229 -20.87 8.91 9.89
N SER A 230 -20.06 9.33 8.91
CA SER A 230 -20.16 8.78 7.56
C SER A 230 -19.61 7.35 7.50
N GLY A 231 -20.24 6.49 6.69
CA GLY A 231 -19.76 5.11 6.50
C GLY A 231 -18.30 5.03 6.02
N LEU A 232 -17.87 6.06 5.28
CA LEU A 232 -16.47 6.25 4.89
C LEU A 232 -15.54 6.42 6.10
N THR A 233 -15.91 7.25 7.08
CA THR A 233 -15.10 7.48 8.28
C THR A 233 -14.99 6.20 9.09
N VAL A 234 -16.09 5.47 9.25
CA VAL A 234 -16.08 4.17 9.94
C VAL A 234 -15.10 3.22 9.24
N MET A 235 -15.20 3.08 7.92
CA MET A 235 -14.29 2.21 7.16
C MET A 235 -12.84 2.67 7.18
N GLN A 236 -12.58 3.98 7.27
CA GLN A 236 -11.23 4.54 7.38
C GLN A 236 -10.52 4.11 8.68
N PHE A 237 -11.28 3.86 9.75
CA PHE A 237 -10.75 3.34 11.02
C PHE A 237 -10.78 1.81 11.07
N ALA A 238 -11.89 1.21 10.64
CA ALA A 238 -12.13 -0.23 10.75
C ALA A 238 -11.25 -1.05 9.79
N ALA A 239 -11.17 -0.68 8.51
CA ALA A 239 -10.42 -1.46 7.52
C ALA A 239 -8.93 -1.64 7.89
N PRO A 240 -8.17 -0.57 8.23
CA PRO A 240 -6.79 -0.72 8.66
C PRO A 240 -6.62 -1.51 9.97
N ALA A 241 -7.59 -1.45 10.89
CA ALA A 241 -7.57 -2.22 12.12
C ALA A 241 -7.83 -3.71 11.85
N MET A 242 -8.86 -4.03 11.06
CA MET A 242 -9.26 -5.40 10.74
C MET A 242 -8.18 -6.16 9.96
N VAL A 243 -7.48 -5.49 9.04
CA VAL A 243 -6.38 -6.15 8.32
C VAL A 243 -5.21 -6.51 9.23
N GLN A 244 -5.09 -5.93 10.44
CA GLN A 244 -4.03 -6.31 11.37
C GLN A 244 -4.18 -7.74 11.90
N PHE A 245 -5.38 -8.28 11.99
CA PHE A 245 -5.55 -9.68 12.39
C PHE A 245 -4.87 -10.65 11.42
N VAL A 246 -4.81 -10.28 10.12
CA VAL A 246 -4.17 -11.05 9.05
C VAL A 246 -2.72 -10.64 8.81
N SER A 247 -2.41 -9.34 8.89
CA SER A 247 -1.04 -8.84 8.61
C SER A 247 -0.07 -9.06 9.79
N THR A 248 -0.57 -9.17 11.02
CA THR A 248 0.27 -9.37 12.21
C THR A 248 0.94 -10.75 12.25
N PRO A 249 0.27 -11.87 11.93
CA PRO A 249 0.93 -13.17 11.76
C PRO A 249 2.09 -13.12 10.77
N LEU A 250 1.93 -12.45 9.62
CA LEU A 250 3.00 -12.29 8.63
C LEU A 250 4.19 -11.53 9.20
N HIS A 251 3.92 -10.46 9.96
CA HIS A 251 4.96 -9.69 10.62
C HIS A 251 5.71 -10.51 11.69
N LEU A 252 4.99 -11.22 12.55
CA LEU A 252 5.60 -12.07 13.58
C LEU A 252 6.42 -13.21 12.96
N LEU A 253 5.93 -13.79 11.88
CA LEU A 253 6.65 -14.82 11.14
C LEU A 253 7.92 -14.26 10.49
N GLY A 254 7.85 -13.07 9.89
CA GLY A 254 9.01 -12.40 9.30
C GLY A 254 10.08 -12.06 10.35
N LEU A 255 9.67 -11.61 11.54
CA LEU A 255 10.56 -11.39 12.68
C LEU A 255 11.18 -12.70 13.18
N ASP A 256 10.40 -13.77 13.24
CA ASP A 256 10.88 -15.08 13.67
C ASP A 256 11.93 -15.67 12.73
N ILE A 257 11.72 -15.55 11.42
CA ILE A 257 12.68 -15.97 10.38
C ILE A 257 13.96 -15.14 10.45
N TYR A 258 13.83 -13.84 10.73
CA TYR A 258 14.97 -12.94 10.87
C TYR A 258 15.80 -13.23 12.13
N ASN A 259 15.14 -13.47 13.27
CA ASN A 259 15.80 -13.68 14.56
C ASN A 259 16.33 -15.11 14.73
N ARG A 260 15.64 -16.11 14.18
CA ARG A 260 16.01 -17.53 14.22
C ARG A 260 16.21 -18.06 12.80
N PRO A 261 17.29 -17.68 12.10
CA PRO A 261 17.61 -18.28 10.81
C PRO A 261 17.86 -19.77 11.02
N SER A 262 17.33 -20.61 10.12
CA SER A 262 17.55 -22.06 10.18
C SER A 262 19.02 -22.35 9.94
N ALA A 263 19.78 -22.52 11.02
CA ALA A 263 21.17 -22.92 10.99
C ALA A 263 21.28 -24.45 11.08
N PRO A 264 22.34 -25.07 10.52
CA PRO A 264 22.54 -26.52 10.60
C PRO A 264 22.53 -27.07 12.04
N ALA A 265 22.90 -26.24 13.03
CA ALA A 265 22.96 -26.59 14.45
C ALA A 265 21.61 -26.49 15.20
N ALA A 266 20.57 -25.88 14.62
CA ALA A 266 19.27 -25.73 15.24
C ALA A 266 18.17 -25.77 14.17
N LEU A 267 17.66 -26.97 13.88
CA LEU A 267 16.52 -27.17 12.99
C LEU A 267 15.25 -26.60 13.64
N VAL A 268 14.91 -25.36 13.30
CA VAL A 268 13.65 -24.73 13.72
C VAL A 268 12.55 -25.21 12.79
N THR A 269 11.60 -25.98 13.33
CA THR A 269 10.47 -26.51 12.55
C THR A 269 9.43 -25.41 12.35
N TRP A 270 8.68 -25.46 11.24
CA TRP A 270 7.55 -24.55 11.00
C TRP A 270 6.51 -24.53 12.12
N LYS A 271 6.33 -25.66 12.81
CA LYS A 271 5.50 -25.77 14.02
C LYS A 271 5.98 -24.86 15.14
N ASP A 272 7.28 -24.83 15.41
CA ASP A 272 7.90 -23.99 16.46
C ASP A 272 7.80 -22.50 16.13
N ARG A 273 7.89 -22.15 14.84
CA ARG A 273 7.66 -20.79 14.36
C ARG A 273 6.22 -20.36 14.61
N TRP A 274 5.26 -21.20 14.24
CA TRP A 274 3.84 -20.89 14.41
C TRP A 274 3.41 -20.82 15.88
N GLN A 275 4.02 -21.62 16.75
CA GLN A 275 3.79 -21.53 18.20
C GLN A 275 4.22 -20.17 18.77
N VAL A 276 5.36 -19.63 18.35
CA VAL A 276 5.81 -18.29 18.77
C VAL A 276 4.89 -17.20 18.21
N VAL A 277 4.46 -17.34 16.94
CA VAL A 277 3.47 -16.44 16.35
C VAL A 277 2.17 -16.45 17.15
N ALA A 278 1.61 -17.64 17.42
CA ALA A 278 0.36 -17.79 18.16
C ALA A 278 0.45 -17.19 19.58
N LYS A 279 1.57 -17.44 20.29
CA LYS A 279 1.81 -16.91 21.63
C LYS A 279 1.79 -15.38 21.67
N ASN A 280 2.40 -14.75 20.68
CA ASN A 280 2.57 -13.28 20.65
C ASN A 280 1.48 -12.56 19.83
N TRP A 281 0.60 -13.30 19.15
CA TRP A 281 -0.33 -12.75 18.17
C TRP A 281 -1.29 -11.72 18.76
N GLY A 282 -1.93 -12.02 19.89
CA GLY A 282 -2.92 -11.13 20.50
C GLY A 282 -2.32 -9.78 20.90
N ILE A 283 -1.25 -9.82 21.71
CA ILE A 283 -0.56 -8.61 22.20
C ILE A 283 -0.01 -7.79 21.02
N SER A 284 0.62 -8.46 20.05
CA SER A 284 1.19 -7.79 18.88
C SER A 284 0.12 -7.18 17.99
N THR A 285 -1.03 -7.84 17.83
CA THR A 285 -2.14 -7.34 17.02
C THR A 285 -2.73 -6.09 17.65
N MET A 286 -2.95 -6.10 18.97
CA MET A 286 -3.46 -4.92 19.69
C MET A 286 -2.49 -3.74 19.61
N ALA A 287 -1.20 -3.97 19.88
CA ALA A 287 -0.16 -2.95 19.74
C ALA A 287 -0.16 -2.31 18.35
N ARG A 288 -0.32 -3.12 17.31
CA ARG A 288 -0.34 -2.66 15.92
C ARG A 288 -1.63 -1.91 15.57
N ILE A 289 -2.78 -2.36 16.07
CA ILE A 289 -4.06 -1.64 15.91
C ILE A 289 -3.99 -0.27 16.58
N CYS A 290 -3.47 -0.20 17.81
CA CYS A 290 -3.27 1.05 18.54
C CYS A 290 -2.44 2.05 17.72
N ARG A 291 -1.37 1.58 17.05
CA ARG A 291 -0.54 2.41 16.18
C ARG A 291 -1.23 2.81 14.87
N ILE A 292 -1.98 1.90 14.26
CA ILE A 292 -2.51 2.06 12.90
C ILE A 292 -3.77 2.92 12.85
N ILE A 293 -4.58 2.91 13.92
CA ILE A 293 -5.78 3.75 14.01
C ILE A 293 -5.45 5.25 13.92
N PRO A 294 -4.51 5.81 14.71
CA PRO A 294 -4.09 7.19 14.53
C PRO A 294 -3.48 7.43 13.16
N ALA A 295 -2.64 6.50 12.70
CA ALA A 295 -1.90 6.68 11.46
C ALA A 295 -2.80 6.77 10.22
N TYR A 296 -3.66 5.78 10.01
CA TYR A 296 -4.46 5.67 8.79
C TYR A 296 -5.94 6.04 8.98
N GLY A 297 -6.46 5.96 10.21
CA GLY A 297 -7.79 6.44 10.57
C GLY A 297 -7.82 7.95 10.65
N VAL A 298 -7.20 8.52 11.69
CA VAL A 298 -7.18 9.98 11.91
C VAL A 298 -6.42 10.68 10.77
N GLY A 299 -5.20 10.22 10.46
CA GLY A 299 -4.41 10.77 9.35
C GLY A 299 -5.12 10.69 8.00
N GLY A 300 -5.85 9.60 7.74
CA GLY A 300 -6.59 9.41 6.49
C GLY A 300 -7.76 10.39 6.35
N VAL A 301 -8.52 10.59 7.43
CA VAL A 301 -9.62 11.56 7.47
C VAL A 301 -9.09 12.99 7.26
N VAL A 302 -8.01 13.36 7.96
CA VAL A 302 -7.44 14.71 7.86
C VAL A 302 -6.87 14.96 6.47
N ASN A 303 -6.06 14.05 5.94
CA ASN A 303 -5.52 14.14 4.57
C ASN A 303 -6.65 14.35 3.55
N ARG A 304 -7.70 13.51 3.62
CA ARG A 304 -8.83 13.58 2.70
C ARG A 304 -9.59 14.90 2.81
N LYS A 305 -9.91 15.35 4.03
CA LYS A 305 -10.69 16.58 4.25
C LYS A 305 -9.91 17.81 3.78
N VAL A 306 -8.62 17.90 4.13
CA VAL A 306 -7.75 19.01 3.71
C VAL A 306 -7.58 19.02 2.19
N ARG A 307 -7.26 17.86 1.60
CA ARG A 307 -7.12 17.74 0.14
C ARG A 307 -8.42 18.09 -0.58
N GLY A 308 -9.55 17.54 -0.16
CA GLY A 308 -10.86 17.79 -0.77
C GLY A 308 -11.23 19.27 -0.76
N SER A 309 -11.17 19.91 0.41
CA SER A 309 -11.55 21.33 0.55
C SER A 309 -10.65 22.26 -0.26
N LEU A 310 -9.35 21.97 -0.36
CA LEU A 310 -8.43 22.79 -1.15
C LEU A 310 -8.54 22.51 -2.65
N MET A 311 -8.76 21.26 -3.07
CA MET A 311 -8.97 20.90 -4.47
C MET A 311 -10.29 21.46 -5.03
N GLU A 312 -11.35 21.56 -4.21
CA GLU A 312 -12.61 22.21 -4.58
C GLU A 312 -12.41 23.69 -4.91
N LYS A 313 -11.57 24.40 -4.13
CA LYS A 313 -11.22 25.81 -4.39
C LYS A 313 -10.39 26.01 -5.66
N LEU A 314 -9.77 24.95 -6.18
CA LEU A 314 -8.91 24.97 -7.38
C LEU A 314 -9.61 24.47 -8.65
N SER A 315 -10.87 24.03 -8.55
CA SER A 315 -11.65 23.48 -9.68
C SER A 315 -12.18 24.59 -10.58
#